data_AF-D6GQQ6-F1
#
_entry.id   AF-D6GQQ6-F1
#
_cell.length_a   1.000
_cell.length_b   1.000
_cell.length_c   1.000
_cell.angle_alpha   90.00
_cell.angle_beta   90.00
_cell.angle_gamma   90.00
#
_symmetry.space_group_name_H-M   'P 1'
#
loop_
_entity.id
_entity.type
_entity.pdbx_description
1 polymer ?
#
loop_
_entity_poly.entity_id
_entity_poly.type
_entity_poly.pdbx_seq_one_letter_code
_entity_poly.pdbx_strand_id
1 'polypeptide(L)'
;MNFEELSLGYQEKNIVKLSKQLAKSCSLTKSKDMSALCELAYRLYLCGATDEIRMIYDLTNVEIPEKINYDVWTWILCIWGLQAYIDELNHQVEEKDNIVAKMKKVYSVPARDGQTEEEAWKFFQKIASRQSYVAICKEKEIERSIADNDKKSEISCRFIALYNMISYGVTGFYPALENNKEQLKQQIEEYMDCLRGLHKK
;
A
#
# COMPACT_ATOMS: atom_id res chain seq x y z
N MET A 1 -11.40 -12.09 9.36
CA MET A 1 -10.06 -12.69 9.21
C MET A 1 -9.59 -13.25 10.54
N ASN A 2 -9.10 -14.49 10.58
CA ASN A 2 -8.47 -15.05 11.78
C ASN A 2 -6.94 -15.08 11.58
N PHE A 3 -6.23 -14.20 12.29
CA PHE A 3 -4.76 -14.11 12.17
C PHE A 3 -4.04 -15.34 12.76
N GLU A 4 -4.64 -16.06 13.70
CA GLU A 4 -4.03 -17.27 14.25
C GLU A 4 -4.02 -18.38 13.20
N GLU A 5 -5.15 -18.61 12.53
CA GLU A 5 -5.26 -19.55 11.41
C GLU A 5 -4.33 -19.17 10.26
N LEU A 6 -4.28 -17.88 9.91
CA LEU A 6 -3.35 -17.39 8.88
C LEU A 6 -1.89 -17.73 9.23
N SER A 7 -1.51 -17.62 10.50
CA SER A 7 -0.15 -17.92 10.94
C SER A 7 0.23 -19.41 10.81
N LEU A 8 -0.76 -20.30 10.67
CA LEU A 8 -0.56 -21.73 10.47
C LEU A 8 -0.57 -22.12 8.98
N GLY A 9 -1.23 -21.32 8.13
CA GLY A 9 -1.39 -21.59 6.70
C GLY A 9 -0.17 -21.25 5.83
N TYR A 10 0.81 -20.49 6.34
CA TYR A 10 1.94 -20.00 5.55
C TYR A 10 3.29 -20.41 6.15
N GLN A 11 4.26 -20.75 5.29
CA GLN A 11 5.63 -21.08 5.68
C GLN A 11 6.56 -19.86 5.73
N GLU A 12 6.17 -18.74 5.10
CA GLU A 12 6.99 -17.53 5.06
C GLU A 12 7.07 -16.90 6.46
N LYS A 13 8.30 -16.77 6.98
CA LYS A 13 8.56 -16.40 8.38
C LYS A 13 7.95 -15.05 8.76
N ASN A 14 7.96 -14.05 7.86
CA ASN A 14 7.42 -12.74 8.16
C ASN A 14 5.89 -12.74 8.16
N ILE A 15 5.22 -13.46 7.25
CA ILE A 15 3.77 -13.69 7.29
C ILE A 15 3.38 -14.31 8.63
N VAL A 16 4.06 -15.38 9.07
CA VAL A 16 3.78 -16.02 10.37
C VAL A 16 3.99 -15.04 11.52
N LYS A 17 5.09 -14.29 11.51
CA LYS A 17 5.44 -13.32 12.56
C LYS A 17 4.41 -12.18 12.65
N LEU A 18 4.05 -11.57 11.52
CA LEU A 18 3.10 -10.48 11.44
C LEU A 18 1.70 -10.95 11.84
N SER A 19 1.29 -12.13 11.39
CA SER A 19 0.01 -12.74 11.78
C SER A 19 -0.07 -12.96 13.29
N LYS A 20 0.96 -13.54 13.90
CA LYS A 20 1.02 -13.69 15.38
C LYS A 20 1.06 -12.36 16.13
N GLN A 21 1.64 -11.32 15.55
CA GLN A 21 1.61 -9.98 16.13
C GLN A 21 0.19 -9.42 16.10
N LEU A 22 -0.49 -9.49 14.95
CA LEU A 22 -1.83 -8.94 14.74
C LEU A 22 -2.91 -9.73 15.49
N ALA A 23 -2.70 -11.02 15.73
CA ALA A 23 -3.56 -11.83 16.60
C ALA A 23 -3.58 -11.31 18.05
N LYS A 24 -2.48 -10.71 18.53
CA LYS A 24 -2.42 -10.13 19.89
C LYS A 24 -3.09 -8.77 19.98
N SER A 25 -2.96 -7.94 18.95
CA SER A 25 -3.55 -6.61 18.85
C SER A 25 -3.62 -6.20 17.38
N CYS A 26 -4.83 -5.89 16.91
CA CYS A 26 -5.04 -5.26 15.62
C CYS A 26 -6.01 -4.08 15.82
N SER A 27 -5.47 -2.91 16.12
CA SER A 27 -6.26 -1.69 16.31
C SER A 27 -6.10 -0.76 15.12
N LEU A 28 -7.22 -0.43 14.48
CA LEU A 28 -7.28 0.47 13.31
C LEU A 28 -6.93 1.92 13.62
N THR A 29 -6.62 2.26 14.88
CA THR A 29 -6.18 3.61 15.30
C THR A 29 -4.70 3.64 15.70
N LYS A 30 -4.00 2.50 15.71
CA LYS A 30 -2.58 2.40 16.07
C LYS A 30 -1.73 2.27 14.81
N SER A 31 -0.85 3.24 14.58
CA SER A 31 0.06 3.25 13.42
C SER A 31 0.89 1.96 13.30
N LYS A 32 1.40 1.42 14.41
CA LYS A 32 2.18 0.18 14.45
C LYS A 32 1.39 -1.06 14.01
N ASP A 33 0.11 -1.14 14.37
CA ASP A 33 -0.74 -2.27 13.98
C ASP A 33 -1.09 -2.15 12.49
N MET A 34 -1.36 -0.93 12.00
CA MET A 34 -1.68 -0.70 10.60
C MET A 34 -0.50 -0.85 9.65
N SER A 35 0.71 -0.44 10.06
CA SER A 35 1.91 -0.70 9.26
C SER A 35 2.20 -2.19 9.15
N ALA A 36 2.02 -2.95 10.24
CA ALA A 36 2.15 -4.41 10.23
C ALA A 36 1.09 -5.10 9.37
N LEU A 37 -0.16 -4.63 9.41
CA LEU A 37 -1.24 -5.13 8.57
C LEU A 37 -1.00 -4.84 7.08
N CYS A 38 -0.50 -3.65 6.76
CA CYS A 38 -0.11 -3.28 5.40
C CYS A 38 1.04 -4.16 4.89
N GLU A 39 2.11 -4.33 5.69
CA GLU A 39 3.21 -5.23 5.31
C GLU A 39 2.73 -6.68 5.11
N LEU A 40 1.82 -7.16 5.97
CA LEU A 40 1.21 -8.48 5.82
C LEU A 40 0.45 -8.60 4.48
N ALA A 41 -0.37 -7.61 4.13
CA ALA A 41 -1.13 -7.62 2.88
C ALA A 41 -0.23 -7.71 1.64
N TYR A 42 0.84 -6.92 1.58
CA TYR A 42 1.77 -6.96 0.45
C TYR A 42 2.61 -8.25 0.42
N ARG A 43 2.94 -8.84 1.57
CA ARG A 43 3.60 -10.17 1.60
C ARG A 43 2.68 -11.28 1.11
N LEU A 44 1.41 -11.26 1.51
CA LEU A 44 0.38 -12.17 0.99
C LEU A 44 0.24 -12.00 -0.54
N TYR A 45 0.30 -10.77 -1.03
CA TYR A 45 0.28 -10.49 -2.48
C TYR A 45 1.45 -11.13 -3.22
N LEU A 46 2.67 -11.07 -2.66
CA LEU A 46 3.84 -11.75 -3.25
C LEU A 46 3.66 -13.27 -3.34
N CYS A 47 2.83 -13.86 -2.46
CA CYS A 47 2.46 -15.28 -2.44
C CYS A 47 1.21 -15.62 -3.28
N GLY A 48 0.54 -14.63 -3.89
CA GLY A 48 -0.68 -14.84 -4.67
C GLY A 48 -1.95 -15.05 -3.83
N ALA A 49 -1.92 -14.72 -2.54
CA ALA A 49 -3.01 -14.92 -1.58
C ALA A 49 -4.08 -13.82 -1.65
N THR A 50 -4.83 -13.78 -2.74
CA THR A 50 -5.78 -12.69 -3.06
C THR A 50 -7.02 -12.67 -2.17
N ASP A 51 -7.52 -13.83 -1.73
CA ASP A 51 -8.67 -13.93 -0.82
C ASP A 51 -8.37 -13.28 0.54
N GLU A 52 -7.19 -13.55 1.11
CA GLU A 52 -6.78 -12.95 2.37
C GLU A 52 -6.54 -11.44 2.25
N ILE A 53 -6.08 -10.95 1.10
CA ILE A 53 -5.98 -9.52 0.84
C ILE A 53 -7.37 -8.87 0.85
N ARG A 54 -8.37 -9.51 0.22
CA ARG A 54 -9.77 -9.03 0.29
C ARG A 54 -10.27 -9.00 1.73
N MET A 55 -9.98 -10.02 2.54
CA MET A 55 -10.35 -10.01 3.96
C MET A 55 -9.68 -8.88 4.76
N ILE A 56 -8.42 -8.54 4.44
CA ILE A 56 -7.72 -7.39 5.06
C ILE A 56 -8.32 -6.06 4.59
N TYR A 57 -8.67 -5.96 3.30
CA TYR A 57 -9.41 -4.80 2.78
C TYR A 57 -10.73 -4.63 3.53
N ASP A 58 -11.54 -5.68 3.66
CA ASP A 58 -12.84 -5.62 4.35
C ASP A 58 -12.69 -5.20 5.82
N LEU A 59 -11.63 -5.67 6.49
CA LEU A 59 -11.31 -5.27 7.86
C LEU A 59 -11.00 -3.77 7.98
N THR A 60 -10.38 -3.18 6.96
CA THR A 60 -9.94 -1.77 6.95
C THR A 60 -10.90 -0.84 6.21
N ASN A 61 -11.91 -1.36 5.52
CA ASN A 61 -12.96 -0.62 4.82
C ASN A 61 -13.98 -0.06 5.82
N VAL A 62 -13.49 0.82 6.70
CA VAL A 62 -14.26 1.49 7.75
C VAL A 62 -14.73 2.86 7.30
N GLU A 63 -15.62 3.46 8.10
CA GLU A 63 -16.09 4.83 7.90
C GLU A 63 -14.92 5.82 7.92
N ILE A 64 -14.96 6.80 7.00
CA ILE A 64 -13.95 7.84 6.88
C ILE A 64 -14.21 8.86 8.01
N PRO A 65 -13.23 9.14 8.89
CA PRO A 65 -13.42 10.06 10.00
C PRO A 65 -13.43 11.51 9.50
N GLU A 66 -14.06 12.38 10.28
CA GLU A 66 -14.10 13.83 10.04
C GLU A 66 -12.71 14.47 10.00
N LYS A 67 -11.71 13.83 10.63
CA LYS A 67 -10.31 14.25 10.60
C LYS A 67 -9.40 13.05 10.36
N ILE A 68 -8.57 13.16 9.32
CA ILE A 68 -7.65 12.08 8.94
C ILE A 68 -6.37 12.14 9.78
N ASN A 69 -6.06 11.05 10.48
CA ASN A 69 -4.74 10.81 11.05
C ASN A 69 -3.87 10.06 10.04
N TYR A 70 -3.02 10.78 9.32
CA TYR A 70 -2.18 10.19 8.27
C TYR A 70 -1.09 9.24 8.79
N ASP A 71 -0.77 9.21 10.08
CA ASP A 71 0.13 8.19 10.67
C ASP A 71 -0.48 6.77 10.60
N VAL A 72 -1.81 6.70 10.45
CA VAL A 72 -2.60 5.47 10.38
C VAL A 72 -3.16 5.30 8.96
N TRP A 73 -3.81 6.34 8.45
CA TRP A 73 -4.56 6.28 7.19
C TRP A 73 -3.67 6.08 5.96
N THR A 74 -2.37 6.44 6.03
CA THR A 74 -1.43 6.11 4.95
C THR A 74 -1.39 4.59 4.71
N TRP A 75 -1.38 3.78 5.77
CA TRP A 75 -1.35 2.32 5.65
C TRP A 75 -2.68 1.74 5.16
N ILE A 76 -3.80 2.31 5.61
CA ILE A 76 -5.15 1.92 5.14
C ILE A 76 -5.29 2.20 3.64
N LEU A 77 -4.85 3.38 3.19
CA LEU A 77 -4.85 3.75 1.77
C LEU A 77 -3.95 2.84 0.93
N CYS A 78 -2.81 2.39 1.47
CA CYS A 78 -1.96 1.41 0.79
C CYS A 78 -2.65 0.04 0.62
N ILE A 79 -3.42 -0.41 1.63
CA ILE A 79 -4.21 -1.65 1.58
C ILE A 79 -5.36 -1.51 0.58
N TRP A 80 -6.09 -0.39 0.62
CA TRP A 80 -7.18 -0.11 -0.32
C TRP A 80 -6.66 -0.04 -1.75
N GLY A 81 -5.54 0.66 -1.99
CA GLY A 81 -4.91 0.71 -3.29
C GLY A 81 -4.43 -0.65 -3.79
N LEU A 82 -3.94 -1.52 -2.90
CA LEU A 82 -3.59 -2.90 -3.26
C LEU A 82 -4.83 -3.69 -3.72
N GLN A 83 -5.95 -3.60 -3.00
CA GLN A 83 -7.18 -4.27 -3.41
C GLN A 83 -7.70 -3.73 -4.74
N ALA A 84 -7.72 -2.41 -4.93
CA ALA A 84 -8.13 -1.79 -6.20
C ALA A 84 -7.24 -2.27 -7.36
N TYR A 85 -5.93 -2.44 -7.12
CA TYR A 85 -5.00 -2.93 -8.13
C TYR A 85 -5.28 -4.39 -8.50
N ILE A 86 -5.59 -5.24 -7.52
CA ILE A 86 -6.02 -6.63 -7.75
C ILE A 86 -7.35 -6.66 -8.54
N ASP A 87 -8.31 -5.81 -8.18
CA ASP A 87 -9.59 -5.69 -8.89
C ASP A 87 -9.36 -5.24 -10.35
N GLU A 88 -8.43 -4.31 -10.60
CA GLU A 88 -8.01 -3.92 -11.96
C GLU A 88 -7.40 -5.09 -12.76
N LEU A 89 -6.48 -5.85 -12.14
CA LEU A 89 -5.88 -7.04 -12.75
C LEU A 89 -6.92 -8.12 -13.08
N ASN A 90 -7.96 -8.23 -12.27
CA ASN A 90 -9.08 -9.16 -12.47
C ASN A 90 -10.19 -8.61 -13.38
N HIS A 91 -9.96 -7.45 -14.02
CA HIS A 91 -10.94 -6.76 -14.88
C HIS A 91 -12.24 -6.36 -14.17
N GLN A 92 -12.22 -6.21 -12.84
CA GLN A 92 -13.33 -5.74 -12.01
C GLN A 92 -13.32 -4.22 -11.89
N VAL A 93 -13.57 -3.53 -13.02
CA VAL A 93 -13.44 -2.07 -13.14
C VAL A 93 -14.33 -1.31 -12.15
N GLU A 94 -15.57 -1.75 -11.95
CA GLU A 94 -16.50 -1.10 -11.03
C GLU A 94 -16.03 -1.17 -9.57
N GLU A 95 -15.54 -2.33 -9.13
CA GLU A 95 -15.01 -2.51 -7.77
C GLU A 95 -13.77 -1.66 -7.53
N LYS A 96 -12.83 -1.66 -8.50
CA LYS A 96 -11.67 -0.77 -8.49
C LYS A 96 -12.10 0.70 -8.35
N ASP A 97 -13.00 1.17 -9.22
CA ASP A 97 -13.42 2.57 -9.24
C ASP A 97 -14.14 2.97 -7.94
N ASN A 98 -14.91 2.06 -7.34
CA ASN A 98 -15.54 2.26 -6.03
C ASN A 98 -14.48 2.49 -4.93
N ILE A 99 -13.41 1.71 -4.92
CA ILE A 99 -12.31 1.88 -3.96
C ILE A 99 -11.57 3.20 -4.21
N VAL A 100 -11.23 3.52 -5.46
CA VAL A 100 -10.54 4.76 -5.83
C VAL A 100 -11.39 5.99 -5.46
N ALA A 101 -12.71 5.92 -5.62
CA ALA A 101 -13.62 6.98 -5.18
C ALA A 101 -13.58 7.17 -3.65
N LYS A 102 -13.52 6.09 -2.86
CA LYS A 102 -13.33 6.18 -1.40
C LYS A 102 -11.98 6.79 -1.04
N MET A 103 -10.90 6.41 -1.72
CA MET A 103 -9.57 7.00 -1.51
C MET A 103 -9.58 8.50 -1.79
N LYS A 104 -10.25 8.93 -2.88
CA LYS A 104 -10.45 10.36 -3.19
C LYS A 104 -11.17 11.09 -2.05
N LYS A 105 -12.22 10.49 -1.47
CA LYS A 105 -12.95 11.08 -0.33
C LYS A 105 -12.02 11.31 0.86
N VAL A 106 -11.16 10.34 1.21
CA VAL A 106 -10.16 10.50 2.28
C VAL A 106 -9.25 11.70 2.02
N TYR A 107 -8.70 11.82 0.80
CA TYR A 107 -7.85 12.95 0.43
C TYR A 107 -8.58 14.29 0.34
N SER A 108 -9.92 14.26 0.27
CA SER A 108 -10.79 15.44 0.21
C SER A 108 -11.34 15.84 1.58
N VAL A 109 -11.00 15.12 2.67
CA VAL A 109 -11.42 15.51 4.02
C VAL A 109 -10.74 16.83 4.42
N PRO A 110 -11.52 17.87 4.78
CA PRO A 110 -10.98 19.14 5.25
C PRO A 110 -10.03 18.99 6.44
N ALA A 111 -8.85 19.61 6.37
CA ALA A 111 -7.87 19.57 7.46
C ALA A 111 -8.04 20.73 8.46
N ARG A 112 -8.84 21.74 8.11
CA ARG A 112 -9.05 22.98 8.87
C ARG A 112 -10.49 23.43 8.76
N ASP A 113 -10.97 24.11 9.79
CA ASP A 113 -12.33 24.67 9.81
C ASP A 113 -12.51 25.66 8.65
N GLY A 114 -13.65 25.53 7.94
CA GLY A 114 -14.00 26.37 6.81
C GLY A 114 -13.36 25.98 5.47
N GLN A 115 -12.48 24.97 5.43
CA GLN A 115 -11.97 24.41 4.17
C GLN A 115 -13.04 23.52 3.53
N THR A 116 -13.27 23.66 2.21
CA THR A 116 -14.19 22.77 1.49
C THR A 116 -13.50 21.47 1.04
N GLU A 117 -14.28 20.45 0.70
CA GLU A 117 -13.74 19.20 0.15
C GLU A 117 -12.94 19.44 -1.15
N GLU A 118 -13.40 20.35 -2.02
CA GLU A 118 -12.71 20.69 -3.26
C GLU A 118 -11.36 21.38 -2.99
N GLU A 119 -11.28 22.21 -1.96
CA GLU A 119 -10.03 22.86 -1.56
C GLU A 119 -9.03 21.85 -0.98
N ALA A 120 -9.52 20.92 -0.15
CA ALA A 120 -8.71 19.81 0.37
C ALA A 120 -8.19 18.92 -0.77
N TRP A 121 -9.06 18.56 -1.72
CA TRP A 121 -8.69 17.80 -2.90
C TRP A 121 -7.65 18.52 -3.77
N LYS A 122 -7.85 19.81 -4.07
CA LYS A 122 -6.86 20.62 -4.81
C LYS A 122 -5.51 20.69 -4.09
N PHE A 123 -5.52 20.76 -2.76
CA PHE A 123 -4.30 20.74 -1.98
C PHE A 123 -3.57 19.39 -2.09
N PHE A 124 -4.29 18.28 -1.99
CA PHE A 124 -3.73 16.95 -2.24
C PHE A 124 -3.15 16.83 -3.66
N GLN A 125 -3.88 17.27 -4.69
CA GLN A 125 -3.40 17.22 -6.08
C GLN A 125 -2.07 17.99 -6.25
N LYS A 126 -1.91 19.13 -5.57
CA LYS A 126 -0.65 19.90 -5.55
C LYS A 126 0.50 19.13 -4.87
N ILE A 127 0.21 18.30 -3.87
CA ILE A 127 1.21 17.42 -3.24
C ILE A 127 1.57 16.28 -4.19
N ALA A 128 0.58 15.59 -4.75
CA ALA A 128 0.77 14.49 -5.69
C ALA A 128 1.56 14.91 -6.92
N SER A 129 1.30 16.10 -7.47
CA SER A 129 2.02 16.64 -8.63
C SER A 129 3.49 16.97 -8.38
N ARG A 130 3.92 17.07 -7.11
CA ARG A 130 5.31 17.34 -6.73
C ARG A 130 6.13 16.07 -6.56
N GLN A 131 5.48 14.91 -6.44
CA GLN A 131 6.17 13.64 -6.32
C GLN A 131 6.76 13.26 -7.67
N SER A 132 8.07 12.98 -7.71
CA SER A 132 8.71 12.46 -8.91
C SER A 132 8.60 10.94 -8.96
N TYR A 133 8.68 10.38 -10.16
CA TYR A 133 8.67 8.94 -10.40
C TYR A 133 9.78 8.24 -9.58
N VAL A 134 11.03 8.71 -9.72
CA VAL A 134 12.22 8.23 -8.99
C VAL A 134 12.02 8.21 -7.47
N ALA A 135 11.38 9.25 -6.91
CA ALA A 135 11.15 9.34 -5.46
C ALA A 135 10.07 8.37 -4.98
N ILE A 136 9.00 8.18 -5.76
CA ILE A 136 7.94 7.21 -5.48
C ILE A 136 8.52 5.79 -5.49
N CYS A 137 9.34 5.49 -6.49
CA CYS A 137 9.98 4.19 -6.70
C CYS A 137 11.18 3.92 -5.78
N LYS A 138 11.62 4.90 -4.98
CA LYS A 138 12.76 4.78 -4.04
C LYS A 138 14.08 4.35 -4.71
N GLU A 139 14.26 4.68 -5.98
CA GLU A 139 15.41 4.20 -6.77
C GLU A 139 16.74 4.58 -6.12
N LYS A 140 16.89 5.85 -5.71
CA LYS A 140 18.13 6.34 -5.08
C LYS A 140 18.43 5.66 -3.74
N GLU A 141 17.41 5.43 -2.93
CA GLU A 141 17.56 4.75 -1.64
C GLU A 141 17.92 3.26 -1.82
N ILE A 142 17.36 2.61 -2.83
CA ILE A 142 17.70 1.22 -3.19
C ILE A 142 19.12 1.14 -3.73
N GLU A 143 19.50 1.99 -4.69
CA GLU A 143 20.86 2.05 -5.23
C GLU A 143 21.90 2.25 -4.14
N ARG A 144 21.66 3.19 -3.21
CA ARG A 144 22.54 3.41 -2.05
C ARG A 144 22.62 2.17 -1.17
N SER A 145 21.49 1.54 -0.84
CA SER A 145 21.48 0.33 -0.01
C SER A 145 22.24 -0.83 -0.67
N ILE A 146 22.19 -0.95 -2.01
CA ILE A 146 22.96 -1.94 -2.77
C ILE A 146 24.46 -1.63 -2.68
N ALA A 147 24.85 -0.36 -2.91
CA ALA A 147 26.25 0.07 -2.85
C ALA A 147 26.86 -0.15 -1.46
N ASP A 148 26.08 0.07 -0.40
CA ASP A 148 26.48 -0.13 0.99
C ASP A 148 26.38 -1.60 1.45
N ASN A 149 25.95 -2.52 0.58
CA ASN A 149 25.65 -3.92 0.89
C ASN A 149 24.67 -4.11 2.08
N ASP A 150 23.78 -3.14 2.30
CA ASP A 150 22.75 -3.18 3.35
C ASP A 150 21.47 -3.83 2.82
N LYS A 151 21.44 -5.17 2.85
CA LYS A 151 20.28 -5.96 2.42
C LYS A 151 18.99 -5.62 3.16
N LYS A 152 19.07 -5.23 4.44
CA LYS A 152 17.87 -4.93 5.23
C LYS A 152 17.21 -3.65 4.73
N SER A 153 18.01 -2.60 4.52
CA SER A 153 17.51 -1.33 3.97
C SER A 153 17.06 -1.49 2.52
N GLU A 154 17.75 -2.29 1.73
CA GLU A 154 17.36 -2.66 0.35
C GLU A 154 15.92 -3.22 0.30
N ILE A 155 15.62 -4.18 1.18
CA ILE A 155 14.32 -4.86 1.26
C ILE A 155 13.26 -3.88 1.75
N SER A 156 13.57 -3.13 2.81
CA SER A 156 12.66 -2.13 3.37
C SER A 156 12.29 -1.07 2.33
N CYS A 157 13.26 -0.57 1.57
CA CYS A 157 13.00 0.43 0.53
C CYS A 157 12.15 -0.15 -0.62
N ARG A 158 12.39 -1.40 -1.03
CA ARG A 158 11.55 -2.06 -2.05
C ARG A 158 10.11 -2.26 -1.61
N PHE A 159 9.87 -2.66 -0.36
CA PHE A 159 8.49 -2.74 0.15
C PHE A 159 7.82 -1.37 0.16
N ILE A 160 8.49 -0.32 0.66
CA ILE A 160 7.94 1.05 0.64
C ILE A 160 7.65 1.51 -0.78
N ALA A 161 8.55 1.26 -1.72
CA ALA A 161 8.35 1.57 -3.13
C ALA A 161 7.13 0.82 -3.69
N LEU A 162 7.02 -0.49 -3.42
CA LEU A 162 5.90 -1.30 -3.88
C LEU A 162 4.56 -0.79 -3.33
N TYR A 163 4.52 -0.36 -2.06
CA TYR A 163 3.34 0.26 -1.46
C TYR A 163 2.92 1.49 -2.25
N ASN A 164 3.87 2.39 -2.52
CA ASN A 164 3.59 3.63 -3.24
C ASN A 164 3.22 3.36 -4.71
N MET A 165 4.01 2.55 -5.43
CA MET A 165 3.80 2.27 -6.85
C MET A 165 2.42 1.68 -7.12
N ILE A 166 2.01 0.68 -6.33
CA ILE A 166 0.70 0.04 -6.48
C ILE A 166 -0.41 1.01 -6.03
N SER A 167 -0.37 1.48 -4.78
CA SER A 167 -1.49 2.23 -4.22
C SER A 167 -1.68 3.62 -4.83
N TYR A 168 -0.60 4.28 -5.27
CA TYR A 168 -0.71 5.55 -5.97
C TYR A 168 -0.99 5.34 -7.45
N GLY A 169 -0.37 4.34 -8.08
CA GLY A 169 -0.49 4.07 -9.51
C GLY A 169 -1.92 3.74 -9.93
N VAL A 170 -2.61 2.89 -9.16
CA VAL A 170 -3.98 2.45 -9.49
C VAL A 170 -5.01 3.60 -9.50
N THR A 171 -4.72 4.68 -8.77
CA THR A 171 -5.67 5.81 -8.61
C THR A 171 -5.70 6.76 -9.80
N GLY A 172 -4.60 6.84 -10.57
CA GLY A 172 -4.41 7.90 -11.56
C GLY A 172 -4.23 9.31 -10.97
N PHE A 173 -4.10 9.47 -9.65
CA PHE A 173 -4.00 10.79 -9.01
C PHE A 173 -2.59 11.40 -9.07
N TYR A 174 -1.59 10.60 -9.41
CA TYR A 174 -0.18 10.97 -9.39
C TYR A 174 0.35 11.10 -10.82
N PRO A 175 0.52 12.32 -11.36
CA PRO A 175 0.87 12.52 -12.77
C PRO A 175 2.18 11.84 -13.18
N ALA A 176 3.18 11.79 -12.28
CA ALA A 176 4.44 11.14 -12.57
C ALA A 176 4.30 9.63 -12.83
N LEU A 177 3.34 8.96 -12.17
CA LEU A 177 3.04 7.54 -12.41
C LEU A 177 2.16 7.37 -13.65
N GLU A 178 1.15 8.21 -13.80
CA GLU A 178 0.23 8.21 -14.93
C GLU A 178 0.97 8.37 -16.28
N ASN A 179 1.95 9.27 -16.32
CA ASN A 179 2.76 9.51 -17.51
C ASN A 179 3.74 8.36 -17.84
N ASN A 180 3.97 7.43 -16.91
CA ASN A 180 4.94 6.34 -17.01
C ASN A 180 4.32 4.96 -16.74
N LYS A 181 3.02 4.78 -17.03
CA LYS A 181 2.27 3.54 -16.69
C LYS A 181 2.93 2.23 -17.11
N GLU A 182 3.44 2.16 -18.34
CA GLU A 182 4.05 0.92 -18.84
C GLU A 182 5.37 0.62 -18.13
N GLN A 183 6.17 1.64 -17.85
CA GLN A 183 7.38 1.51 -17.04
C GLN A 183 7.03 1.11 -15.59
N LEU A 184 5.98 1.71 -15.02
CA LEU A 184 5.51 1.41 -13.67
C LEU A 184 5.15 -0.08 -13.51
N LYS A 185 4.41 -0.64 -14.47
CA LYS A 185 4.06 -2.07 -14.47
C LYS A 185 5.30 -2.96 -14.46
N GLN A 186 6.27 -2.66 -15.33
CA GLN A 186 7.53 -3.42 -15.40
C GLN A 186 8.31 -3.35 -14.09
N GLN A 187 8.39 -2.16 -13.48
CA GLN A 187 9.14 -1.95 -12.24
C GLN A 187 8.46 -2.56 -11.01
N ILE A 188 7.12 -2.60 -10.98
CA ILE A 188 6.36 -3.35 -9.97
C ILE A 188 6.75 -4.84 -10.04
N GLU A 189 6.72 -5.45 -11.22
CA GLU A 189 7.10 -6.86 -11.39
C GLU A 189 8.56 -7.12 -11.01
N GLU A 190 9.50 -6.25 -11.43
CA GLU A 190 10.91 -6.37 -11.05
C GLU A 190 11.10 -6.35 -9.52
N TYR A 191 10.40 -5.44 -8.82
CA TYR A 191 10.52 -5.32 -7.37
C TYR A 191 9.88 -6.51 -6.67
N MET A 192 8.75 -7.00 -7.19
CA MET A 192 8.11 -8.22 -6.69
C MET A 192 9.02 -9.44 -6.87
N ASP A 193 9.71 -9.58 -8.01
CA ASP A 193 10.63 -10.68 -8.27
C ASP A 193 11.87 -10.63 -7.36
N CYS A 194 12.41 -9.44 -7.10
CA CYS A 194 13.47 -9.25 -6.11
C CYS A 194 13.01 -9.70 -4.72
N LEU A 195 11.80 -9.31 -4.31
CA LEU A 195 11.24 -9.64 -3.00
C LEU A 195 10.90 -11.13 -2.87
N ARG A 196 10.36 -11.75 -3.93
CA ARG A 196 10.11 -13.21 -4.01
C ARG A 196 11.41 -14.01 -3.99
N GLY A 197 12.44 -13.55 -4.70
CA GLY A 197 13.74 -14.22 -4.82
C GLY A 197 14.46 -14.39 -3.49
N LEU A 198 14.16 -13.57 -2.49
CA LEU A 198 14.69 -13.67 -1.12
C LEU A 198 14.12 -14.86 -0.33
N HIS A 199 13.07 -15.52 -0.83
CA HIS A 199 12.46 -16.71 -0.23
C HIS A 199 12.95 -18.03 -0.84
N LYS A 200 13.81 -17.97 -1.88
CA LYS A 200 14.36 -19.16 -2.59
C LYS A 200 15.75 -19.60 -2.07
N LYS A 201 16.16 -19.19 -0.87
CA LYS A 201 17.43 -19.63 -0.25
C LYS A 201 17.20 -20.31 1.10
#